data_AF-A0A8T4NU28-F1
#
_entry.id   AF-A0A8T4NU28-F1
#
_cell.length_a   1.000
_cell.length_b   1.000
_cell.length_c   1.000
_cell.angle_alpha   90.00
_cell.angle_beta   90.00
_cell.angle_gamma   90.00
#
_symmetry.space_group_name_H-M   'P 1'
#
loop_
_entity.id
_entity.type
_entity.pdbx_description
1 polymer ?
#
loop_
_entity_poly.entity_id
_entity_poly.type
_entity_poly.pdbx_seq_one_letter_code
_entity_poly.pdbx_strand_id
1 'polypeptide(L)'
;MKKVLGLFVVIFLVISSIPFVLVQEEIVPGVQENLLPPPADGSGARTNFDVLAEKIGAVNIDFNNLALQVNFSRILLGILLWMVLFSVFKSMNIFDQQHRSALWSGFAALIVTILAFIYLPPQLLSAIGVEYGALGATVLTVIPFAIAIYFTVWVSPNLAVARAIWLVFFLYYIVILLNQPAVSSNFDIASGNTWFFIIACAASLILFIFMGPIRAIWWQQHVQSVEERINRNIGEFGLGLRAGRNVGREAQRS
;
A
#
# COMPACT_ATOMS: atom_id res chain seq x y z
N MET A 1 4.27 -22.22 12.90
CA MET A 1 4.60 -20.81 12.63
C MET A 1 4.02 -20.26 11.31
N LYS A 2 3.96 -21.04 10.21
CA LYS A 2 3.28 -20.61 8.95
C LYS A 2 1.83 -20.12 9.18
N LYS A 3 1.07 -20.81 10.03
CA LYS A 3 -0.29 -20.39 10.45
C LYS A 3 -0.31 -19.07 11.20
N VAL A 4 0.72 -18.77 12.01
CA VAL A 4 0.80 -17.55 12.82
C VAL A 4 1.15 -16.34 11.96
N LEU A 5 2.07 -16.49 11.01
CA LEU A 5 2.39 -15.41 10.05
C LEU A 5 1.22 -15.14 9.11
N GLY A 6 0.57 -16.19 8.58
CA GLY A 6 -0.63 -16.03 7.75
C GLY A 6 -1.77 -15.37 8.52
N LEU A 7 -2.02 -15.81 9.76
CA LEU A 7 -2.99 -15.19 10.65
C LEU A 7 -2.64 -13.73 10.94
N PHE A 8 -1.36 -13.40 11.17
CA PHE A 8 -0.92 -12.02 11.40
C PHE A 8 -1.16 -11.13 10.18
N VAL A 9 -0.83 -11.59 8.96
CA VAL A 9 -1.08 -10.83 7.73
C VAL A 9 -2.57 -10.63 7.51
N VAL A 10 -3.40 -11.65 7.75
CA VAL A 10 -4.87 -11.56 7.63
C VAL A 10 -5.44 -10.63 8.68
N ILE A 11 -5.05 -10.77 9.96
CA ILE A 11 -5.47 -9.87 11.04
C ILE A 11 -5.05 -8.43 10.72
N PHE A 12 -3.83 -8.23 10.22
CA PHE A 12 -3.36 -6.91 9.84
C PHE A 12 -4.19 -6.31 8.69
N LEU A 13 -4.53 -7.10 7.67
CA LEU A 13 -5.41 -6.69 6.56
C LEU A 13 -6.84 -6.39 7.02
N VAL A 14 -7.36 -7.17 7.98
CA VAL A 14 -8.68 -6.94 8.56
C VAL A 14 -8.66 -5.67 9.41
N ILE A 15 -7.66 -5.50 10.28
CA ILE A 15 -7.52 -4.31 11.12
C ILE A 15 -7.26 -3.05 10.27
N SER A 16 -6.54 -3.15 9.15
CA SER A 16 -6.35 -2.01 8.25
C SER A 16 -7.60 -1.68 7.42
N SER A 17 -8.55 -2.61 7.28
CA SER A 17 -9.83 -2.40 6.60
C SER A 17 -11.00 -2.07 7.54
N ILE A 18 -10.90 -2.30 8.86
CA ILE A 18 -11.91 -1.82 9.82
C ILE A 18 -12.08 -0.30 9.74
N PRO A 19 -11.00 0.50 9.69
CA PRO A 19 -11.09 1.92 9.45
C PRO A 19 -11.95 2.34 8.29
N PHE A 20 -11.84 1.52 7.26
CA PHE A 20 -12.41 1.77 5.97
C PHE A 20 -13.93 1.58 5.97
N VAL A 21 -14.40 0.53 6.66
CA VAL A 21 -15.84 0.28 6.86
C VAL A 21 -16.47 1.40 7.67
N LEU A 22 -15.77 1.93 8.68
CA LEU A 22 -16.30 2.98 9.54
C LEU A 22 -16.40 4.34 8.85
N VAL A 23 -15.49 4.67 7.93
CA VAL A 23 -15.60 5.89 7.09
C VAL A 23 -16.81 5.83 6.14
N GLN A 24 -17.23 4.63 5.70
CA GLN A 24 -18.42 4.51 4.84
C GLN A 24 -19.72 4.88 5.57
N GLU A 25 -19.79 4.65 6.89
CA GLU A 25 -21.00 4.95 7.67
C GLU A 25 -21.19 6.46 7.94
N GLU A 26 -20.10 7.24 7.91
CA GLU A 26 -20.17 8.70 8.10
C GLU A 26 -20.58 9.44 6.81
N ILE A 27 -20.38 8.80 5.66
CA ILE A 27 -20.76 9.34 4.34
C ILE A 27 -22.20 8.89 4.02
N VAL A 28 -23.16 9.73 4.42
CA VAL A 28 -24.57 9.86 3.97
C VAL A 28 -25.65 9.31 4.91
N PRO A 29 -26.27 10.23 5.68
CA PRO A 29 -27.74 10.32 5.67
C PRO A 29 -28.30 11.53 4.90
N GLY A 30 -27.51 12.55 4.56
CA GLY A 30 -28.03 13.85 4.09
C GLY A 30 -27.96 14.15 2.58
N VAL A 31 -27.25 13.35 1.79
CA VAL A 31 -27.04 13.61 0.34
C VAL A 31 -28.16 13.04 -0.53
N GLN A 32 -28.91 12.04 -0.06
CA GLN A 32 -30.04 11.48 -0.81
C GLN A 32 -31.36 12.27 -0.66
N GLU A 33 -31.56 13.05 0.41
CA GLU A 33 -32.79 13.84 0.58
C GLU A 33 -32.93 14.99 -0.43
N ASN A 34 -31.82 15.44 -1.02
CA ASN A 34 -31.80 16.54 -2.01
C ASN A 34 -31.90 16.09 -3.48
N LEU A 35 -32.17 14.79 -3.74
CA LEU A 35 -32.52 14.29 -5.08
C LEU A 35 -34.03 14.32 -5.36
N LEU A 36 -34.85 14.69 -4.37
CA LEU A 36 -36.23 15.03 -4.63
C LEU A 36 -36.28 16.38 -5.36
N PRO A 37 -37.00 16.50 -6.48
CA PRO A 37 -37.18 17.78 -7.14
C PRO A 37 -37.79 18.77 -6.14
N PRO A 38 -37.30 20.03 -6.09
CA PRO A 38 -37.84 21.01 -5.17
C PRO A 38 -39.35 21.16 -5.38
N PRO A 39 -40.14 21.36 -4.30
CA PRO A 39 -41.56 21.66 -4.44
C PRO A 39 -41.72 22.87 -5.37
N ALA A 40 -42.66 22.77 -6.30
CA ALA A 40 -42.87 23.71 -7.40
C ALA A 40 -43.43 25.08 -6.97
N ASP A 41 -43.17 25.52 -5.74
CA ASP A 41 -43.47 26.89 -5.34
C ASP A 41 -42.36 27.81 -5.84
N GLY A 42 -42.76 28.84 -6.60
CA GLY A 42 -41.86 29.76 -7.29
C GLY A 42 -41.19 30.78 -6.37
N SER A 43 -40.92 30.45 -5.10
CA SER A 43 -40.20 31.35 -4.21
C SER A 43 -38.68 31.20 -4.41
N GLY A 44 -38.13 32.07 -5.26
CA GLY A 44 -36.71 32.39 -5.36
C GLY A 44 -35.76 31.19 -5.23
N ALA A 45 -35.64 30.41 -6.29
CA ALA A 45 -34.72 29.29 -6.42
C ALA A 45 -33.25 29.73 -6.20
N ARG A 46 -32.86 29.84 -4.93
CA ARG A 46 -31.47 29.61 -4.53
C ARG A 46 -31.21 28.18 -4.92
N THR A 47 -30.43 28.00 -5.97
CA THR A 47 -30.09 26.66 -6.43
C THR A 47 -29.44 25.93 -5.26
N ASN A 48 -29.65 24.62 -5.11
CA ASN A 48 -28.93 23.84 -4.11
C ASN A 48 -27.39 23.99 -4.25
N PHE A 49 -26.94 24.47 -5.41
CA PHE A 49 -25.58 24.94 -5.67
C PHE A 49 -25.17 26.17 -4.85
N ASP A 50 -26.06 27.12 -4.58
CA ASP A 50 -25.77 28.31 -3.76
C ASP A 50 -25.61 27.92 -2.28
N VAL A 51 -26.40 26.97 -1.78
CA VAL A 51 -26.27 26.45 -0.40
C VAL A 51 -25.05 25.54 -0.25
N LEU A 52 -24.73 24.74 -1.28
CA LEU A 52 -23.45 24.01 -1.32
C LEU A 52 -22.26 24.96 -1.46
N ALA A 53 -22.35 26.02 -2.27
CA ALA A 53 -21.29 27.01 -2.43
C ALA A 53 -21.12 27.88 -1.18
N GLU A 54 -22.18 28.13 -0.41
CA GLU A 54 -22.13 28.81 0.89
C GLU A 54 -21.52 27.90 1.97
N LYS A 55 -21.87 26.60 2.00
CA LYS A 55 -21.26 25.63 2.92
C LYS A 55 -19.82 25.25 2.55
N ILE A 56 -19.49 25.16 1.27
CA ILE A 56 -18.12 24.95 0.77
C ILE A 56 -17.30 26.24 0.90
N GLY A 57 -17.91 27.41 0.70
CA GLY A 57 -17.27 28.72 0.85
C GLY A 57 -17.06 29.13 2.31
N ALA A 58 -17.81 28.56 3.25
CA ALA A 58 -17.58 28.69 4.69
C ALA A 58 -16.59 27.68 5.26
N VAL A 59 -16.20 26.64 4.49
CA VAL A 59 -14.94 25.94 4.76
C VAL A 59 -13.86 26.93 4.34
N ASN A 60 -13.28 27.62 5.32
CA ASN A 60 -12.06 28.40 5.12
C ASN A 60 -10.94 27.39 4.80
N ILE A 61 -10.93 26.90 3.56
CA ILE A 61 -9.89 26.06 3.00
C ILE A 61 -8.70 26.99 2.89
N ASP A 62 -7.85 26.96 3.90
CA ASP A 62 -6.58 27.66 3.87
C ASP A 62 -5.76 27.07 2.72
N PHE A 63 -5.83 27.70 1.55
CA PHE A 63 -5.20 27.23 0.31
C PHE A 63 -3.68 27.15 0.43
N ASN A 64 -3.07 27.83 1.40
CA ASN A 64 -1.65 27.68 1.70
C ASN A 64 -1.35 26.32 2.37
N ASN A 65 -2.23 25.87 3.27
CA ASN A 65 -2.17 24.54 3.87
C ASN A 65 -2.62 23.45 2.89
N LEU A 66 -3.62 23.73 2.05
CA LEU A 66 -4.08 22.78 1.03
C LEU A 66 -3.04 22.58 -0.06
N ALA A 67 -2.37 23.64 -0.53
CA ALA A 67 -1.29 23.53 -1.52
C ALA A 67 -0.13 22.68 -0.96
N LEU A 68 0.27 22.87 0.30
CA LEU A 68 1.28 22.04 0.95
C LEU A 68 0.84 20.56 1.07
N GLN A 69 -0.40 20.29 1.48
CA GLN A 69 -0.93 18.92 1.58
C GLN A 69 -1.10 18.22 0.22
N VAL A 70 -1.61 18.94 -0.78
CA VAL A 70 -1.81 18.44 -2.15
C VAL A 70 -0.45 18.17 -2.80
N ASN A 71 0.54 19.05 -2.59
CA ASN A 71 1.89 18.85 -3.11
C ASN A 71 2.59 17.67 -2.44
N PHE A 72 2.46 17.50 -1.12
CA PHE A 72 3.09 16.40 -0.41
C PHE A 72 2.48 15.04 -0.76
N SER A 73 1.15 14.96 -0.86
CA SER A 73 0.45 13.74 -1.32
C SER A 73 0.85 13.37 -2.75
N ARG A 74 0.98 14.37 -3.63
CA ARG A 74 1.44 14.19 -5.01
C ARG A 74 2.87 13.66 -5.08
N ILE A 75 3.76 14.19 -4.24
CA ILE A 75 5.15 13.72 -4.12
C ILE A 75 5.18 12.27 -3.62
N LEU A 76 4.39 11.93 -2.60
CA LEU A 76 4.35 10.57 -2.07
C LEU A 76 3.80 9.58 -3.09
N LEU A 77 2.72 9.92 -3.80
CA LEU A 77 2.21 9.14 -4.92
C LEU A 77 3.30 8.92 -5.99
N GLY A 78 4.12 9.94 -6.24
CA GLY A 78 5.27 9.86 -7.15
C GLY A 78 6.32 8.87 -6.67
N ILE A 79 6.74 8.97 -5.42
CA ILE A 79 7.70 8.03 -4.81
C ILE A 79 7.15 6.60 -4.88
N LEU A 80 5.86 6.42 -4.63
CA LEU A 80 5.21 5.12 -4.69
C LEU A 80 5.16 4.52 -6.07
N LEU A 81 4.70 5.30 -7.05
CA LEU A 81 4.66 4.89 -8.44
C LEU A 81 6.07 4.54 -8.92
N TRP A 82 7.08 5.32 -8.51
CA TRP A 82 8.48 5.02 -8.77
C TRP A 82 8.92 3.69 -8.18
N MET A 83 8.60 3.40 -6.91
CA MET A 83 8.92 2.11 -6.29
C MET A 83 8.24 0.95 -7.01
N VAL A 84 6.97 1.08 -7.39
CA VAL A 84 6.24 0.06 -8.16
C VAL A 84 6.93 -0.21 -9.50
N LEU A 85 7.18 0.84 -10.28
CA LEU A 85 7.82 0.74 -11.59
C LEU A 85 9.23 0.15 -11.46
N PHE A 86 9.98 0.55 -10.45
CA PHE A 86 11.28 -0.03 -10.15
C PHE A 86 11.19 -1.54 -9.89
N SER A 87 10.14 -2.00 -9.19
CA SER A 87 9.89 -3.43 -8.97
C SER A 87 9.68 -4.16 -10.28
N VAL A 88 8.78 -3.63 -11.10
CA VAL A 88 8.40 -4.21 -12.39
C VAL A 88 9.62 -4.28 -13.30
N PHE A 89 10.38 -3.18 -13.43
CA PHE A 89 11.60 -3.16 -14.23
C PHE A 89 12.69 -4.09 -13.69
N LYS A 90 12.83 -4.23 -12.38
CA LYS A 90 13.78 -5.19 -11.80
C LYS A 90 13.36 -6.65 -12.06
N SER A 91 12.06 -6.93 -12.12
CA SER A 91 11.55 -8.28 -12.41
C SER A 91 11.68 -8.67 -13.89
N MET A 92 11.66 -7.69 -14.78
CA MET A 92 11.93 -7.89 -16.20
C MET A 92 13.44 -8.08 -16.35
N ASN A 93 13.88 -9.33 -16.46
CA ASN A 93 15.28 -9.78 -16.62
C ASN A 93 16.02 -9.23 -17.86
N ILE A 94 15.49 -8.17 -18.50
CA ILE A 94 16.01 -7.49 -19.69
C ILE A 94 17.40 -6.89 -19.43
N PHE A 95 17.75 -6.62 -18.17
CA PHE A 95 19.02 -6.00 -17.82
C PHE A 95 19.98 -6.93 -17.03
N ASP A 96 19.76 -8.24 -17.01
CA ASP A 96 20.46 -9.14 -16.07
C ASP A 96 21.97 -9.35 -16.37
N GLN A 97 22.46 -8.91 -17.55
CA GLN A 97 23.84 -9.19 -17.99
C GLN A 97 24.93 -8.22 -17.51
N GLN A 98 24.60 -7.15 -16.77
CA GLN A 98 25.63 -6.18 -16.36
C GLN A 98 25.39 -5.66 -14.94
N HIS A 99 26.39 -5.71 -14.07
CA HIS A 99 26.32 -5.21 -12.67
C HIS A 99 25.90 -3.73 -12.54
N ARG A 100 25.84 -2.95 -13.63
CA ARG A 100 25.26 -1.59 -13.69
C ARG A 100 23.74 -1.54 -13.85
N SER A 101 23.09 -2.69 -14.01
CA SER A 101 21.67 -2.86 -14.29
C SER A 101 20.74 -2.27 -13.22
N ALA A 102 21.07 -2.46 -11.94
CA ALA A 102 20.19 -2.04 -10.85
C ALA A 102 20.04 -0.51 -10.75
N LEU A 103 21.07 0.26 -11.11
CA LEU A 103 20.98 1.72 -11.14
C LEU A 103 20.18 2.19 -12.35
N TRP A 104 20.40 1.56 -13.51
CA TRP A 104 19.69 1.88 -14.74
C TRP A 104 18.18 1.63 -14.65
N SER A 105 17.75 0.54 -14.02
CA SER A 105 16.32 0.29 -13.78
C SER A 105 15.70 1.33 -12.84
N GLY A 106 16.45 1.83 -11.86
CA GLY A 106 16.05 2.93 -10.98
C GLY A 106 15.81 4.23 -11.72
N PHE A 107 16.74 4.61 -12.60
CA PHE A 107 16.61 5.81 -13.44
C PHE A 107 15.47 5.69 -14.46
N ALA A 108 15.33 4.53 -15.11
CA ALA A 108 14.23 4.28 -16.05
C ALA A 108 12.87 4.41 -15.35
N ALA A 109 12.70 3.80 -14.16
CA ALA A 109 11.51 3.95 -13.34
C ALA A 109 11.21 5.42 -13.01
N LEU A 110 12.25 6.18 -12.65
CA LEU A 110 12.12 7.58 -12.26
C LEU A 110 11.66 8.46 -13.42
N ILE A 111 12.23 8.26 -14.61
CA ILE A 111 11.82 8.97 -15.83
C ILE A 111 10.36 8.66 -16.17
N VAL A 112 9.96 7.39 -16.12
CA VAL A 112 8.56 6.98 -16.40
C VAL A 112 7.60 7.57 -15.37
N THR A 113 8.01 7.64 -14.10
CA THR A 113 7.23 8.28 -13.04
C THR A 113 7.03 9.76 -13.33
N ILE A 114 8.10 10.50 -13.64
CA ILE A 114 8.01 11.93 -13.98
C ILE A 114 7.10 12.14 -15.18
N LEU A 115 7.26 11.33 -16.24
CA LEU A 115 6.38 11.38 -17.42
C LEU A 115 4.93 11.14 -17.02
N ALA A 116 4.65 10.10 -16.23
CA ALA A 116 3.30 9.80 -15.78
C ALA A 116 2.67 11.00 -15.07
N PHE A 117 3.40 11.70 -14.19
CA PHE A 117 2.89 12.88 -13.48
C PHE A 117 2.70 14.11 -14.37
N ILE A 118 3.54 14.29 -15.40
CA ILE A 118 3.35 15.37 -16.39
C ILE A 118 2.05 15.18 -17.17
N TYR A 119 1.73 13.93 -17.52
CA TYR A 119 0.53 13.60 -18.29
C TYR A 119 -0.71 13.36 -17.42
N LEU A 120 -0.60 13.34 -16.09
CA LEU A 120 -1.73 13.08 -15.19
C LEU A 120 -2.50 14.38 -14.92
N PRO A 121 -3.73 14.54 -15.45
CA PRO A 121 -4.49 15.77 -15.26
C PRO A 121 -4.85 15.93 -13.77
N PRO A 122 -4.69 17.13 -13.19
CA PRO A 122 -4.90 17.35 -11.76
C PRO A 122 -6.31 16.97 -11.29
N GLN A 123 -7.30 17.06 -12.19
CA GLN A 123 -8.68 16.68 -11.91
C GLN A 123 -8.85 15.17 -11.64
N LEU A 124 -7.94 14.34 -12.14
CA LEU A 124 -8.03 12.88 -11.99
C LEU A 124 -7.71 12.46 -10.54
N LEU A 125 -6.79 13.16 -9.88
CA LEU A 125 -6.50 12.92 -8.45
C LEU A 125 -7.66 13.35 -7.56
N SER A 126 -8.29 14.49 -7.85
CA SER A 126 -9.50 14.91 -7.14
C SER A 126 -10.68 14.00 -7.43
N ALA A 127 -10.85 13.54 -8.68
CA ALA A 127 -11.92 12.62 -9.06
C ALA A 127 -11.74 11.26 -8.39
N ILE A 128 -10.52 10.71 -8.32
CA ILE A 128 -10.27 9.47 -7.56
C ILE A 128 -10.58 9.67 -6.07
N GLY A 129 -10.21 10.82 -5.48
CA GLY A 129 -10.51 11.10 -4.08
C GLY A 129 -12.00 11.28 -3.78
N VAL A 130 -12.75 11.90 -4.71
CA VAL A 130 -14.16 12.27 -4.50
C VAL A 130 -15.12 11.19 -4.98
N GLU A 131 -14.94 10.65 -6.19
CA GLU A 131 -15.88 9.70 -6.81
C GLU A 131 -15.72 8.27 -6.31
N TYR A 132 -14.48 7.85 -6.02
CA TYR A 132 -14.26 6.55 -5.41
C TYR A 132 -14.39 6.59 -3.88
N GLY A 133 -14.63 7.79 -3.32
CA GLY A 133 -14.83 8.07 -1.91
C GLY A 133 -14.01 7.14 -1.03
N ALA A 134 -14.72 6.29 -0.32
CA ALA A 134 -14.12 5.28 0.52
C ALA A 134 -13.24 4.30 -0.32
N LEU A 135 -13.78 3.59 -1.30
CA LEU A 135 -13.08 2.49 -1.99
C LEU A 135 -11.76 2.96 -2.65
N GLY A 136 -11.75 4.18 -3.18
CA GLY A 136 -10.57 4.83 -3.75
C GLY A 136 -9.51 5.12 -2.69
N ALA A 137 -9.93 5.61 -1.52
CA ALA A 137 -9.04 5.81 -0.38
C ALA A 137 -8.44 4.48 0.11
N THR A 138 -9.18 3.37 0.13
CA THR A 138 -8.62 2.04 0.47
C THR A 138 -7.56 1.63 -0.53
N VAL A 139 -7.87 1.72 -1.82
CA VAL A 139 -6.95 1.33 -2.89
C VAL A 139 -5.68 2.19 -2.80
N LEU A 140 -5.83 3.50 -2.61
CA LEU A 140 -4.71 4.44 -2.50
C LEU A 140 -3.90 4.31 -1.21
N THR A 141 -4.40 3.65 -0.16
CA THR A 141 -3.66 3.46 1.10
C THR A 141 -3.12 2.04 1.24
N VAL A 142 -3.95 1.03 1.00
CA VAL A 142 -3.62 -0.39 1.15
C VAL A 142 -2.65 -0.85 0.07
N ILE A 143 -2.84 -0.48 -1.20
CA ILE A 143 -1.95 -0.92 -2.27
C ILE A 143 -0.52 -0.44 -2.00
N PRO A 144 -0.28 0.85 -1.73
CA PRO A 144 1.04 1.30 -1.34
C PRO A 144 1.69 0.54 -0.20
N PHE A 145 0.90 0.27 0.83
CA PHE A 145 1.37 -0.42 2.02
C PHE A 145 1.73 -1.87 1.71
N ALA A 146 0.90 -2.56 0.93
CA ALA A 146 1.13 -3.92 0.46
C ALA A 146 2.39 -4.01 -0.43
N ILE A 147 2.59 -3.03 -1.32
CA ILE A 147 3.79 -2.94 -2.15
C ILE A 147 5.03 -2.70 -1.27
N ALA A 148 4.95 -1.81 -0.27
CA ALA A 148 6.05 -1.56 0.65
C ALA A 148 6.41 -2.83 1.45
N ILE A 149 5.42 -3.56 1.96
CA ILE A 149 5.62 -4.88 2.58
C ILE A 149 6.28 -5.85 1.59
N TYR A 150 5.76 -5.93 0.37
CA TYR A 150 6.32 -6.81 -0.66
C TYR A 150 7.80 -6.48 -0.92
N PHE A 151 8.14 -5.22 -1.09
CA PHE A 151 9.53 -4.79 -1.31
C PHE A 151 10.44 -5.07 -0.13
N THR A 152 9.95 -4.76 1.07
CA THR A 152 10.71 -4.91 2.31
C THR A 152 10.88 -6.36 2.71
N VAL A 153 10.01 -7.28 2.27
CA VAL A 153 10.17 -8.71 2.56
C VAL A 153 10.89 -9.44 1.43
N TRP A 154 10.53 -9.20 0.17
CA TRP A 154 10.91 -10.04 -0.97
C TRP A 154 12.04 -9.47 -1.83
N VAL A 155 12.07 -8.14 -2.04
CA VAL A 155 12.90 -7.56 -3.11
C VAL A 155 14.23 -7.02 -2.60
N SER A 156 14.26 -6.46 -1.39
CA SER A 156 15.45 -5.84 -0.83
C SER A 156 16.22 -6.83 0.05
N PRO A 157 17.48 -7.19 -0.26
CA PRO A 157 18.29 -7.97 0.68
C PRO A 157 18.75 -7.12 1.87
N ASN A 158 18.92 -5.81 1.68
CA ASN A 158 19.48 -4.92 2.69
C ASN A 158 18.43 -4.49 3.74
N LEU A 159 18.69 -4.81 5.01
CA LEU A 159 17.82 -4.45 6.14
C LEU A 159 17.73 -2.92 6.33
N ALA A 160 18.81 -2.19 6.06
CA ALA A 160 18.82 -0.73 6.20
C ALA A 160 17.84 -0.07 5.24
N VAL A 161 17.75 -0.57 3.99
CA VAL A 161 16.81 -0.06 2.99
C VAL A 161 15.37 -0.33 3.42
N ALA A 162 15.08 -1.52 3.96
CA ALA A 162 13.73 -1.82 4.47
C ALA A 162 13.34 -0.91 5.64
N ARG A 163 14.26 -0.67 6.58
CA ARG A 163 14.05 0.27 7.69
C ARG A 163 13.85 1.70 7.18
N ALA A 164 14.62 2.14 6.19
CA ALA A 164 14.47 3.47 5.61
C ALA A 164 13.08 3.67 4.99
N ILE A 165 12.55 2.67 4.27
CA ILE A 165 11.19 2.74 3.69
C ILE A 165 10.14 2.93 4.80
N TRP A 166 10.17 2.09 5.84
CA TRP A 166 9.22 2.19 6.96
C TRP A 166 9.36 3.47 7.76
N LEU A 167 10.59 3.99 7.91
CA LEU A 167 10.84 5.27 8.55
C LEU A 167 10.20 6.42 7.76
N VAL A 168 10.27 6.39 6.43
CA VAL A 168 9.62 7.40 5.58
C VAL A 168 8.10 7.37 5.77
N PHE A 169 7.47 6.19 5.79
CA PHE A 169 6.04 6.06 6.08
C PHE A 169 5.67 6.56 7.48
N PHE A 170 6.47 6.23 8.49
CA PHE A 170 6.27 6.71 9.85
C PHE A 170 6.33 8.24 9.93
N LEU A 171 7.37 8.86 9.36
CA LEU A 171 7.51 10.32 9.31
C LEU A 171 6.37 10.97 8.52
N TYR A 172 5.96 10.37 7.40
CA TYR A 172 4.80 10.82 6.62
C TYR A 172 3.53 10.89 7.45
N TYR A 173 3.18 9.80 8.15
CA TYR A 173 1.98 9.77 8.99
C TYR A 173 2.09 10.70 10.20
N ILE A 174 3.29 10.88 10.77
CA ILE A 174 3.53 11.90 11.80
C ILE A 174 3.23 13.30 11.27
N VAL A 175 3.77 13.65 10.10
CA VAL A 175 3.55 14.98 9.51
C VAL A 175 2.07 15.21 9.27
N ILE A 176 1.34 14.23 8.72
CA ILE A 176 -0.11 14.34 8.54
C ILE A 176 -0.81 14.53 9.88
N LEU A 177 -0.48 13.71 10.88
CA LEU A 177 -1.09 13.78 12.21
C LEU A 177 -0.88 15.15 12.86
N LEU A 178 0.32 15.72 12.75
CA LEU A 178 0.64 17.05 13.31
C LEU A 178 -0.05 18.20 12.57
N ASN A 179 -0.42 18.01 11.30
CA ASN A 179 -1.13 19.01 10.49
C ASN A 179 -2.67 18.86 10.57
N GLN A 180 -3.20 17.92 11.35
CA GLN A 180 -4.64 17.78 11.53
C GLN A 180 -5.18 18.90 12.45
N PRO A 181 -6.25 19.62 12.06
CA PRO A 181 -6.82 20.70 12.87
C PRO A 181 -7.24 20.23 14.27
N ALA A 182 -7.74 18.99 14.37
CA ALA A 182 -8.17 18.36 15.63
C ALA A 182 -7.03 18.23 16.67
N VAL A 183 -5.78 18.11 16.22
CA VAL A 183 -4.60 18.04 17.11
C VAL A 183 -4.23 19.43 17.62
N SER A 184 -4.47 20.48 16.84
CA SER A 184 -4.09 21.86 17.18
C SER A 184 -5.03 22.55 18.15
N SER A 185 -6.34 22.23 18.15
CA SER A 185 -7.33 22.99 18.90
C SER A 185 -7.74 22.38 20.24
N ASN A 186 -7.83 21.05 20.38
CA ASN A 186 -8.23 20.39 21.64
C ASN A 186 -8.00 18.86 21.68
N PHE A 187 -6.97 18.34 20.98
CA PHE A 187 -6.63 16.91 20.89
C PHE A 187 -7.85 15.97 20.95
N ASP A 188 -8.86 16.25 20.14
CA ASP A 188 -10.11 15.49 20.16
C ASP A 188 -9.92 14.22 19.32
N ILE A 189 -9.49 13.15 20.01
CA ILE A 189 -9.26 11.83 19.42
C ILE A 189 -10.58 11.24 18.87
N ALA A 190 -11.74 11.70 19.36
CA ALA A 190 -13.04 11.22 18.93
C ALA A 190 -13.54 11.86 17.63
N SER A 191 -12.87 12.93 17.15
CA SER A 191 -13.15 13.46 15.81
C SER A 191 -12.84 12.39 14.75
N GLY A 192 -13.87 12.00 13.98
CA GLY A 192 -14.03 10.68 13.33
C GLY A 192 -12.90 10.14 12.45
N ASN A 193 -11.91 10.97 12.08
CA ASN A 193 -10.83 10.59 11.16
C ASN A 193 -9.42 10.59 11.77
N THR A 194 -9.21 11.20 12.93
CA THR A 194 -7.85 11.39 13.49
C THR A 194 -7.22 10.06 13.91
N TRP A 195 -8.02 9.15 14.48
CA TRP A 195 -7.57 7.86 14.98
C TRP A 195 -6.98 6.95 13.88
N PHE A 196 -7.39 7.12 12.62
CA PHE A 196 -6.81 6.38 11.49
C PHE A 196 -5.34 6.68 11.29
N PHE A 197 -4.98 7.96 11.34
CA PHE A 197 -3.59 8.39 11.20
C PHE A 197 -2.75 7.91 12.39
N ILE A 198 -3.36 7.86 13.59
CA ILE A 198 -2.71 7.29 14.78
C ILE A 198 -2.41 5.79 14.57
N ILE A 199 -3.38 5.01 14.09
CA ILE A 199 -3.18 3.58 13.81
C ILE A 199 -2.13 3.37 12.71
N ALA A 200 -2.20 4.12 11.61
CA ALA A 200 -1.25 4.01 10.50
C ALA A 200 0.19 4.38 10.94
N CYS A 201 0.32 5.43 11.77
CA CYS A 201 1.58 5.84 12.38
C CYS A 201 2.13 4.73 13.30
N ALA A 202 1.29 4.20 14.21
CA ALA A 202 1.66 3.11 15.11
C ALA A 202 2.04 1.84 14.34
N ALA A 203 1.28 1.46 13.31
CA ALA A 203 1.56 0.32 12.45
C ALA A 203 2.91 0.48 11.73
N SER A 204 3.20 1.66 11.19
CA SER A 204 4.47 1.96 10.53
C SER A 204 5.65 1.87 11.50
N LEU A 205 5.48 2.36 12.74
CA LEU A 205 6.49 2.25 13.80
C LEU A 205 6.72 0.80 14.23
N ILE A 206 5.65 0.03 14.41
CA ILE A 206 5.73 -1.40 14.75
C ILE A 206 6.49 -2.13 13.63
N LEU A 207 6.13 -1.92 12.36
CA LEU A 207 6.81 -2.57 11.25
C LEU A 207 8.28 -2.13 11.12
N PHE A 208 8.59 -0.86 11.38
CA PHE A 208 9.97 -0.37 11.43
C PHE A 208 10.82 -1.15 12.45
N ILE A 209 10.31 -1.36 13.66
CA ILE A 209 11.01 -2.08 14.74
C ILE A 209 11.09 -3.58 14.44
N PHE A 210 9.95 -4.19 14.07
CA PHE A 210 9.82 -5.64 13.90
C PHE A 210 10.26 -6.17 12.53
N MET A 211 10.72 -5.32 11.61
CA MET A 211 11.16 -5.73 10.27
C MET A 211 12.27 -6.80 10.31
N GLY A 212 13.20 -6.70 11.26
CA GLY A 212 14.30 -7.66 11.44
C GLY A 212 13.79 -9.07 11.77
N PRO A 213 13.05 -9.23 12.88
CA PRO A 213 12.41 -10.50 13.23
C PRO A 213 11.51 -11.08 12.13
N ILE A 214 10.69 -10.25 11.47
CA ILE A 214 9.79 -10.70 10.39
C ILE A 214 10.59 -11.35 9.26
N ARG A 215 11.71 -10.73 8.84
CA ARG A 215 12.59 -11.30 7.83
C ARG A 215 13.28 -12.58 8.29
N ALA A 216 13.75 -12.64 9.52
CA ALA A 216 14.41 -13.82 10.06
C ALA A 216 13.49 -15.05 10.05
N ILE A 217 12.25 -14.87 10.51
CA ILE A 217 11.22 -15.93 10.49
C ILE A 217 10.91 -16.36 9.06
N TRP A 218 10.82 -15.41 8.13
CA TRP A 218 10.50 -15.68 6.74
C TRP A 218 11.63 -16.44 6.02
N TRP A 219 12.88 -16.04 6.23
CA TRP A 219 14.05 -16.72 5.66
C TRP A 219 14.18 -18.17 6.14
N GLN A 220 13.94 -18.41 7.42
CA GLN A 220 13.93 -19.77 7.98
C GLN A 220 12.89 -20.67 7.27
N GLN A 221 11.71 -20.14 6.95
CA GLN A 221 10.69 -20.90 6.22
C GLN A 221 11.12 -21.20 4.77
N HIS A 222 11.82 -20.26 4.13
CA HIS A 222 12.34 -20.47 2.77
C HIS A 222 13.39 -21.58 2.76
N VAL A 223 14.35 -21.54 3.69
CA VAL A 223 15.38 -22.58 3.83
C VAL A 223 14.77 -23.96 4.07
N GLN A 224 13.80 -24.08 4.99
CA GLN A 224 13.10 -25.34 5.24
C GLN A 224 12.37 -25.86 3.98
N SER A 225 11.73 -24.98 3.22
CA SER A 225 11.03 -25.38 2.00
C SER A 225 11.98 -25.85 0.88
N VAL A 226 13.19 -25.29 0.82
CA VAL A 226 14.23 -25.71 -0.12
C VAL A 226 14.83 -27.04 0.34
N GLU A 227 15.06 -27.22 1.63
CA GLU A 227 15.53 -28.48 2.22
C GLU A 227 14.56 -29.63 1.97
N GLU A 228 13.25 -29.42 2.16
CA GLU A 228 12.20 -30.40 1.84
C GLU A 228 12.21 -30.79 0.36
N ARG A 229 12.39 -29.83 -0.55
CA ARG A 229 12.48 -30.09 -2.00
C ARG A 229 13.73 -30.88 -2.36
N ILE A 230 14.88 -30.54 -1.76
CA ILE A 230 16.14 -31.25 -1.99
C ILE A 230 16.04 -32.68 -1.46
N ASN A 231 15.56 -32.88 -0.23
CA ASN A 231 15.40 -34.21 0.34
C ASN A 231 14.43 -35.08 -0.45
N ARG A 232 13.35 -34.50 -0.98
CA ARG A 232 12.43 -35.21 -1.87
C ARG A 232 13.10 -35.64 -3.18
N ASN A 233 13.85 -34.74 -3.81
CA ASN A 233 14.56 -35.04 -5.05
C ASN A 233 15.66 -36.10 -4.86
N ILE A 234 16.41 -36.05 -3.75
CA ILE A 234 17.44 -37.06 -3.42
C ILE A 234 16.78 -38.41 -3.14
N GLY A 235 15.64 -38.44 -2.44
CA GLY A 235 14.88 -39.66 -2.19
C GLY A 235 14.39 -40.31 -3.49
N GLU A 236 13.81 -39.53 -4.40
CA GLU A 236 13.35 -40.01 -5.71
C GLU A 236 14.53 -40.50 -6.58
N PHE A 237 15.65 -39.76 -6.60
CA PHE A 237 16.85 -40.15 -7.34
C PHE A 237 17.49 -41.43 -6.78
N GLY A 238 17.54 -41.58 -5.46
CA GLY A 238 18.04 -42.78 -4.79
C GLY A 238 17.17 -44.02 -5.04
N LEU A 239 15.85 -43.85 -5.11
CA LEU A 239 14.92 -44.92 -5.48
C LEU A 239 15.06 -45.31 -6.96
N GLY A 240 15.23 -44.34 -7.86
CA GLY A 240 15.50 -44.58 -9.28
C GLY A 240 16.78 -45.40 -9.52
N LEU A 241 17.86 -45.06 -8.81
CA LEU A 241 19.12 -45.83 -8.87
C LEU A 241 18.99 -47.25 -8.34
N ARG A 242 18.16 -47.47 -7.30
CA ARG A 242 17.88 -48.83 -6.79
C ARG A 242 17.01 -49.65 -7.73
N ALA A 243 15.99 -49.04 -8.34
CA ALA A 243 15.13 -49.70 -9.31
C ALA A 243 15.91 -50.13 -10.57
N GLY A 244 16.76 -49.25 -11.12
CA GLY A 244 17.61 -49.59 -12.28
C GLY A 244 18.60 -50.73 -12.01
N ARG A 245 19.11 -50.83 -10.76
CA ARG A 245 20.04 -51.91 -10.38
C ARG A 245 19.37 -53.29 -10.30
N ASN A 246 18.07 -53.32 -9.96
CA ASN A 246 17.31 -54.56 -9.91
C ASN A 246 16.92 -55.04 -11.31
N VAL A 247 16.53 -54.12 -12.21
CA VAL A 247 16.21 -54.44 -13.61
C VAL A 247 17.45 -55.01 -14.34
N GLY A 248 18.64 -54.47 -14.11
CA GLY A 248 19.88 -55.00 -14.69
C GLY A 248 20.26 -56.40 -14.20
N ARG A 249 19.83 -56.81 -12.99
CA ARG A 249 20.04 -58.17 -12.46
C ARG A 249 19.04 -59.19 -13.00
N GLU A 250 17.83 -58.75 -13.31
CA GLU A 250 16.82 -59.62 -13.95
C GLU A 250 17.17 -59.88 -15.42
N ALA A 251 17.67 -58.88 -16.15
CA ALA A 251 18.13 -59.03 -17.53
C ALA A 251 19.37 -59.95 -17.69
N GLN A 252 20.14 -60.18 -16.63
CA GLN A 252 21.25 -61.14 -16.64
C GLN A 252 20.82 -62.57 -16.27
N ARG A 253 19.57 -62.77 -15.85
CA ARG A 253 19.03 -64.10 -15.49
C ARG A 253 18.13 -64.70 -16.57
N SER A 254 17.76 -63.92 -17.59
CA SER A 254 17.08 -64.35 -18.81
C SER A 254 18.09 -64.66 -19.91
#